data_AF-C8WQG8-F1
#
_entry.id   AF-C8WQG8-F1
#
_cell.length_a   1.000
_cell.length_b   1.000
_cell.length_c   1.000
_cell.angle_alpha   90.00
_cell.angle_beta   90.00
_cell.angle_gamma   90.00
#
_symmetry.space_group_name_H-M   'P 1'
#
loop_
_entity.id
_entity.type
_entity.pdbx_description
1 polymer ?
#
loop_
_entity_poly.entity_id
_entity_poly.type
_entity_poly.pdbx_seq_one_letter_code
_entity_poly.pdbx_strand_id
1 'polypeptide(L)'
;MDDPLMHPELRPYADQLKLLCEAKVEEFRLMGYDTIDVDSFWAYICTKLPRPLSLHRLVDVVLSAKPNDYMTYVTLGALRGDLGTPDDV
;
A
#
# COMPACT_ATOMS: atom_id res chain seq x y z
N MET A 1 -12.25 -7.20 -3.46
CA MET A 1 -11.07 -6.58 -4.07
C MET A 1 -10.20 -7.73 -4.58
N ASP A 2 -9.87 -7.78 -5.87
CA ASP A 2 -8.96 -8.83 -6.39
C ASP A 2 -7.58 -8.59 -5.77
N ASP A 3 -7.12 -9.51 -4.92
CA ASP A 3 -5.76 -9.47 -4.39
C ASP A 3 -4.77 -9.73 -5.54
N PRO A 4 -3.85 -8.79 -5.85
CA PRO A 4 -2.86 -8.95 -6.91
C PRO A 4 -2.01 -10.22 -6.76
N LEU A 5 -1.78 -10.69 -5.54
CA LEU A 5 -0.98 -11.90 -5.27
C LEU A 5 -1.68 -13.19 -5.66
N MET A 6 -2.99 -13.14 -5.98
CA MET A 6 -3.72 -14.28 -6.55
C MET A 6 -3.39 -14.50 -8.03
N HIS A 7 -2.72 -13.55 -8.69
CA HIS A 7 -2.23 -13.75 -10.06
C HIS A 7 -1.01 -14.67 -10.08
N PRO A 8 -1.02 -15.74 -10.90
CA PRO A 8 0.06 -16.73 -10.92
C PRO A 8 1.41 -16.14 -11.34
N GLU A 9 1.41 -15.05 -12.10
CA GLU A 9 2.63 -14.34 -12.51
C GLU A 9 3.24 -13.50 -11.39
N LEU A 10 2.44 -13.05 -10.42
CA LEU A 10 2.88 -12.20 -9.30
C LEU A 10 3.20 -13.01 -8.05
N ARG A 11 2.52 -14.14 -7.85
CA ARG A 11 2.67 -15.01 -6.68
C ARG A 11 4.12 -15.39 -6.33
N PRO A 12 5.02 -15.70 -7.29
CA PRO A 12 6.42 -16.02 -6.97
C PRO A 12 7.21 -14.86 -6.34
N TYR A 13 6.72 -13.63 -6.49
CA TYR A 13 7.37 -12.41 -6.01
C TYR A 13 6.74 -11.86 -4.73
N ALA A 14 5.81 -12.59 -4.11
CA ALA A 14 5.05 -12.11 -2.95
C ALA A 14 5.96 -11.64 -1.81
N ASP A 15 7.01 -12.41 -1.48
CA ASP A 15 7.94 -12.06 -0.41
C ASP A 15 8.76 -10.81 -0.74
N GLN A 16 9.22 -10.67 -1.99
CA GLN A 16 9.96 -9.50 -2.45
C GLN A 16 9.07 -8.25 -2.48
N LEU A 17 7.80 -8.41 -2.84
CA LEU A 17 6.82 -7.31 -2.82
C LEU A 17 6.49 -6.88 -1.40
N LYS A 18 6.38 -7.84 -0.47
CA LYS A 18 6.22 -7.53 0.95
C LYS A 18 7.42 -6.74 1.49
N LEU A 19 8.63 -7.23 1.23
CA LEU A 19 9.86 -6.54 1.63
C LEU A 19 9.96 -5.12 1.02
N LEU A 20 9.55 -4.97 -0.24
CA LEU A 20 9.52 -3.66 -0.91
C LEU A 20 8.52 -2.71 -0.24
N CYS A 21 7.35 -3.20 0.15
CA CYS A 21 6.37 -2.40 0.89
C CYS A 21 6.87 -2.02 2.28
N GLU A 22 7.49 -2.95 3.01
CA GLU A 22 8.12 -2.70 4.31
C GLU A 22 9.18 -1.60 4.22
N ALA A 23 10.09 -1.69 3.23
CA ALA A 23 11.13 -0.68 3.01
C ALA A 23 10.54 0.70 2.64
N LYS A 24 9.48 0.74 1.83
CA LYS A 24 8.80 1.99 1.45
C LYS A 24 8.08 2.62 2.64
N VAL A 25 7.48 1.80 3.50
CA VAL A 25 6.85 2.27 4.75
C VAL A 25 7.90 2.83 5.69
N GLU A 26 9.04 2.16 5.86
CA GLU A 26 10.15 2.67 6.66
C GLU A 26 10.67 4.02 6.11
N GLU A 27 10.80 4.15 4.79
CA GLU A 27 11.13 5.42 4.13
C GLU A 27 10.14 6.54 4.52
N PHE A 28 8.84 6.27 4.53
CA PHE A 28 7.83 7.25 4.94
C PHE A 28 7.94 7.61 6.42
N ARG A 29 8.20 6.63 7.30
CA ARG A 29 8.43 6.89 8.73
C ARG A 29 9.65 7.79 8.94
N LEU A 30 10.74 7.54 8.23
CA LEU A 30 11.93 8.42 8.26
C LEU A 30 11.64 9.86 7.81
N MET A 31 10.60 10.07 7.00
CA MET A 31 10.12 11.40 6.60
C MET A 31 9.15 12.04 7.62
N GLY A 32 8.87 11.38 8.75
CA GLY A 32 7.97 11.84 9.82
C GLY A 32 6.54 11.31 9.74
N TYR A 33 6.26 10.30 8.90
CA TYR A 33 4.95 9.64 8.81
C TYR A 33 4.94 8.34 9.65
N ASP A 34 5.08 8.46 10.97
CA ASP A 34 5.32 7.33 11.88
C ASP A 34 4.15 6.34 11.98
N THR A 35 2.93 6.79 11.72
CA THR A 35 1.69 6.01 11.92
C THR A 35 1.34 5.10 10.73
N ILE A 36 2.20 5.00 9.72
CA ILE A 36 1.96 4.13 8.56
C ILE A 36 2.20 2.67 8.91
N ASP A 37 1.24 1.84 8.54
CA ASP A 37 1.26 0.38 8.61
C ASP A 37 1.38 -0.25 7.20
N VAL A 38 2.02 -1.41 7.12
CA VAL A 38 2.32 -2.10 5.86
C VAL A 38 1.06 -2.67 5.22
N ASP A 39 0.12 -3.19 6.00
CA ASP A 39 -1.14 -3.76 5.46
C ASP A 39 -2.04 -2.63 4.92
N SER A 40 -2.10 -1.52 5.63
CA SER A 40 -2.81 -0.31 5.19
C SER A 40 -2.18 0.29 3.92
N PHE A 41 -0.84 0.30 3.85
CA PHE A 41 -0.13 0.71 2.64
C PHE A 41 -0.38 -0.24 1.47
N TRP A 42 -0.39 -1.57 1.69
CA TRP A 42 -0.72 -2.55 0.66
C TRP A 42 -2.15 -2.36 0.12
N ALA A 43 -3.12 -2.12 1.00
CA ALA A 43 -4.49 -1.81 0.60
C ALA A 43 -4.55 -0.56 -0.28
N TYR A 44 -3.80 0.49 0.08
CA TYR A 44 -3.64 1.69 -0.75
C TYR A 44 -3.06 1.34 -2.13
N ILE A 45 -1.99 0.55 -2.21
CA ILE A 45 -1.38 0.14 -3.48
C ILE A 45 -2.39 -0.61 -4.35
N CYS A 46 -3.17 -1.53 -3.77
CA CYS A 46 -4.19 -2.29 -4.48
C CYS A 46 -5.25 -1.39 -5.16
N THR A 47 -5.53 -0.20 -4.60
CA THR A 47 -6.45 0.77 -5.24
C THR A 47 -5.84 1.49 -6.45
N LYS A 48 -4.51 1.53 -6.54
CA LYS A 48 -3.76 2.28 -7.56
C LYS A 48 -3.31 1.41 -8.73
N LEU A 49 -3.47 0.09 -8.64
CA LEU A 49 -2.94 -0.83 -9.65
C LEU A 49 -3.68 -0.70 -10.98
N PRO A 50 -2.97 -0.39 -12.08
CA PRO A 50 -3.57 -0.37 -13.40
C PRO A 50 -3.84 -1.80 -13.89
N ARG A 51 -4.85 -1.95 -14.75
CA ARG A 51 -5.08 -3.18 -15.52
C ARG A 51 -4.55 -2.98 -16.95
N PRO A 52 -3.84 -3.97 -17.55
CA PRO A 52 -3.55 -5.30 -17.01
C PRO A 52 -2.48 -5.30 -15.92
N LEU A 53 -2.60 -6.23 -14.97
CA LEU A 53 -1.64 -6.42 -13.90
C LEU A 53 -0.32 -6.99 -14.45
N SER A 54 0.79 -6.46 -13.97
CA SER A 54 2.14 -6.91 -14.31
C SER A 54 3.09 -6.51 -13.18
N LEU A 55 4.17 -7.29 -13.01
CA LEU A 55 5.12 -7.08 -11.91
C LEU A 55 5.73 -5.69 -11.95
N HIS A 56 6.18 -5.23 -13.13
CA HIS A 56 6.84 -3.92 -13.24
C HIS A 56 5.88 -2.78 -12.91
N ARG A 57 4.59 -2.88 -13.24
CA ARG A 57 3.59 -1.87 -12.86
C ARG A 57 3.34 -1.86 -11.37
N LEU A 58 3.29 -3.03 -10.74
CA LEU A 58 3.11 -3.11 -9.29
C LEU A 58 4.32 -2.50 -8.56
N VAL A 59 5.53 -2.86 -8.96
CA VAL A 59 6.77 -2.28 -8.43
C VAL A 59 6.82 -0.77 -8.65
N ASP A 60 6.47 -0.29 -9.84
CA ASP A 60 6.42 1.14 -10.17
C ASP A 60 5.43 1.90 -9.28
N VAL A 61 4.24 1.34 -9.03
CA VAL A 61 3.24 1.94 -8.13
C VAL A 61 3.75 2.02 -6.69
N VAL A 62 4.44 0.99 -6.19
CA VAL A 62 5.03 1.01 -4.84
C VAL A 62 6.16 2.04 -4.74
N LEU A 63 7.08 2.06 -5.70
CA LEU A 63 8.24 2.97 -5.69
C LEU A 63 7.85 4.43 -5.92
N SER A 64 6.80 4.68 -6.71
CA SER A 64 6.29 6.01 -7.03
C SER A 64 5.28 6.54 -6.00
N ALA A 65 4.94 5.74 -4.99
CA ALA A 65 4.01 6.16 -3.94
C ALA A 65 4.57 7.37 -3.18
N LYS A 66 3.72 8.36 -2.94
CA LYS A 66 4.05 9.56 -2.16
C LYS A 66 3.30 9.55 -0.84
N PRO A 67 3.94 9.94 0.27
CA PRO A 67 3.30 9.91 1.58
C PRO A 67 2.10 10.85 1.67
N ASN A 68 2.12 12.01 0.99
CA ASN A 68 0.96 12.92 0.94
C ASN A 68 -0.27 12.30 0.24
N ASP A 69 -0.05 11.54 -0.84
CA ASP A 69 -1.14 10.87 -1.56
C ASP A 69 -1.75 9.76 -0.71
N TYR A 70 -0.91 9.02 0.02
CA TYR A 70 -1.34 8.03 1.01
C TYR A 70 -2.15 8.67 2.14
N MET A 71 -1.70 9.77 2.74
CA MET A 71 -2.43 10.45 3.81
C MET A 71 -3.79 10.98 3.36
N THR A 72 -3.87 11.45 2.10
CA THR A 72 -5.15 11.83 1.50
C THR A 72 -6.08 10.63 1.38
N TYR A 73 -5.57 9.48 0.94
CA TYR A 73 -6.33 8.24 0.88
C TYR A 73 -6.86 7.81 2.26
N VAL A 74 -6.01 7.83 3.28
CA VAL A 74 -6.41 7.51 4.67
C VAL A 74 -7.49 8.48 5.18
N THR A 75 -7.29 9.78 4.99
CA THR A 75 -8.25 10.81 5.44
C THR A 75 -9.63 10.62 4.79
N LEU A 76 -9.66 10.35 3.47
CA LEU A 76 -10.90 10.07 2.75
C LEU A 76 -11.55 8.76 3.21
N GLY A 77 -10.78 7.73 3.52
CA GLY A 77 -11.29 6.48 4.09
C GLY A 77 -11.95 6.69 5.46
N ALA A 78 -11.31 7.47 6.34
CA ALA A 78 -11.84 7.82 7.65
C ALA A 78 -13.14 8.63 7.55
N LEU A 79 -13.20 9.62 6.64
CA LEU A 79 -14.42 10.41 6.41
C LEU A 79 -15.59 9.57 5.87
N ARG A 80 -15.28 8.52 5.10
CA ARG A 80 -16.27 7.59 4.54
C ARG A 80 -16.72 6.51 5.53
N GLY A 81 -16.06 6.39 6.69
CA GLY A 81 -16.32 5.32 7.68
C GLY A 81 -15.75 3.95 7.29
N ASP A 82 -14.89 3.89 6.27
CA ASP A 82 -14.34 2.64 5.72
C ASP A 82 -13.05 2.19 6.43
N LEU A 83 -12.43 3.06 7.23
CA LEU A 83 -11.27 2.74 8.05
C LEU A 83 -11.73 2.64 9.51
N GLY A 84 -11.72 1.43 10.05
CA GLY A 84 -11.91 1.20 11.48
C GLY A 84 -10.91 2.03 12.26
N THR A 85 -11.42 2.78 13.23
CA THR A 85 -10.63 3.54 14.20
C THR A 85 -9.53 2.63 14.77
N PRO A 86 -8.25 3.03 14.77
CA PRO A 86 -7.29 2.42 15.67
C PRO A 86 -7.85 2.57 17.08
N ASP A 87 -8.01 1.45 17.78
CA ASP A 87 -8.50 1.38 19.15
C ASP A 87 -7.80 2.42 20.03
N ASP A 88 -8.56 3.42 20.49
CA ASP A 88 -8.19 4.28 21.61
C ASP A 88 -8.60 3.56 22.91
N VAL A 89 -7.68 2.81 23.55
CA VAL A 89 -7.58 2.61 25.03
C VAL A 89 -6.14 2.35 25.44
#